data_AF-A0A1E4CWA2-F1
#
_entry.id   AF-A0A1E4CWA2-F1
#
_cell.length_a   1.000
_cell.length_b   1.000
_cell.length_c   1.000
_cell.angle_alpha   90.00
_cell.angle_beta   90.00
_cell.angle_gamma   90.00
#
_symmetry.space_group_name_H-M   'P 1'
#
loop_
_entity.id
_entity.type
_entity.pdbx_description
1 polymer ?
#
loop_
_entity_poly.entity_id
_entity_poly.type
_entity_poly.pdbx_seq_one_letter_code
_entity_poly.pdbx_strand_id
1 'polypeptide(L)'
;MSSQTDQRTYVRPTALLTPSAHTPRHDAIRIAGRTDLVATTAELIRRPVGAPRNQARYLTASELRADAAGDRTAAALLARHEAPRPPLAGLTLDEAVRRPRLMGIVNVTPDSFSDGGAFSSAQTAIDHALQLEAEGADILDIGGESTRPGAHPVSIEEELARVIPVIEGLAGKTKALISIDTRKAEVMRRALAAGAHIINDVAALTYEPACLEIAAASNAPVILMHAQGDPRTMQAAPEYDDCLLDVCDWLEARLTACEAAGIARDRLVIDPGIGFGKTLVHNLELLAGLTLLHGLGVPVLLGASRKSFIGMLTGEKDARQRVPGSIAAALAGASQGAQILRVHDVAETRQALTVWEAMRRGAT
;
A
#
# COMPACT_ATOMS: atom_id res chain seq x y z
N MET A 1 3.15 -41.78 3.74
CA MET A 1 2.10 -40.77 4.02
C MET A 1 2.66 -39.76 5.02
N SER A 2 2.65 -38.49 4.60
CA SER A 2 2.90 -37.24 5.35
C SER A 2 4.25 -37.03 6.05
N SER A 3 5.25 -36.58 5.29
CA SER A 3 6.34 -35.71 5.78
C SER A 3 6.34 -34.37 5.02
N GLN A 4 5.17 -33.77 4.80
CA GLN A 4 5.08 -32.35 4.40
C GLN A 4 5.43 -31.51 5.62
N THR A 5 6.72 -31.47 5.93
CA THR A 5 7.31 -30.72 7.03
C THR A 5 7.35 -29.23 6.67
N ASP A 6 6.51 -28.45 7.35
CA ASP A 6 6.70 -27.04 7.74
C ASP A 6 7.53 -26.18 6.77
N GLN A 7 6.97 -25.90 5.59
CA GLN A 7 7.63 -25.11 4.55
C GLN A 7 6.63 -24.14 3.92
N ARG A 8 6.96 -22.84 3.90
CA ARG A 8 6.18 -21.81 3.20
C ARG A 8 6.60 -21.73 1.73
N THR A 9 5.63 -21.43 0.88
CA THR A 9 5.82 -21.30 -0.58
C THR A 9 5.39 -19.91 -1.01
N TYR A 10 6.16 -19.28 -1.88
CA TYR A 10 5.88 -17.97 -2.45
C TYR A 10 6.10 -18.00 -3.96
N VAL A 11 5.37 -17.16 -4.67
CA VAL A 11 5.54 -16.93 -6.09
C VAL A 11 5.79 -15.45 -6.29
N ARG A 12 6.96 -15.10 -6.82
CA ARG A 12 7.30 -13.74 -7.22
C ARG A 12 7.35 -13.65 -8.74
N PRO A 13 6.31 -13.09 -9.40
CA PRO A 13 6.38 -12.81 -10.83
C PRO A 13 7.54 -11.85 -11.14
N THR A 14 8.32 -12.17 -12.17
CA THR A 14 9.50 -11.41 -12.63
C THR A 14 9.46 -11.20 -14.14
N ALA A 15 10.40 -10.44 -14.70
CA ALA A 15 10.43 -10.07 -16.12
C ALA A 15 9.07 -9.50 -16.58
N LEU A 16 8.72 -8.34 -16.04
CA LEU A 16 7.45 -7.68 -16.32
C LEU A 16 7.45 -7.03 -17.72
N LEU A 17 6.34 -7.17 -18.42
CA LEU A 17 6.11 -6.58 -19.73
C LEU A 17 4.71 -5.98 -19.85
N THR A 18 4.58 -5.04 -20.77
CA THR A 18 3.30 -4.60 -21.32
C THR A 18 3.04 -5.42 -22.59
N PRO A 19 2.07 -6.34 -22.59
CA PRO A 19 1.76 -7.14 -23.77
C PRO A 19 1.38 -6.28 -24.98
N SER A 20 1.85 -6.66 -26.16
CA SER A 20 1.28 -6.18 -27.41
C SER A 20 0.03 -7.02 -27.75
N ALA A 21 -0.74 -6.61 -28.75
CA ALA A 21 -1.88 -7.40 -29.25
C ALA A 21 -1.51 -8.83 -29.65
N HIS A 22 -0.23 -9.12 -29.90
CA HIS A 22 0.29 -10.40 -30.38
C HIS A 22 0.90 -11.27 -29.27
N THR A 23 0.93 -10.82 -28.01
CA THR A 23 1.53 -11.61 -26.92
C THR A 23 0.65 -12.81 -26.56
N PRO A 24 1.16 -14.06 -26.64
CA PRO A 24 0.40 -15.25 -26.28
C PRO A 24 -0.05 -15.20 -24.82
N ARG A 25 -1.37 -15.22 -24.59
CA ARG A 25 -1.96 -15.05 -23.25
C ARG A 25 -1.76 -16.26 -22.33
N HIS A 26 -1.45 -17.43 -22.88
CA HIS A 26 -1.24 -18.66 -22.12
C HIS A 26 0.18 -18.79 -21.54
N ASP A 27 1.13 -17.95 -21.96
CA ASP A 27 2.54 -18.01 -21.56
C ASP A 27 2.96 -16.85 -20.65
N ALA A 28 2.01 -16.16 -20.02
CA ALA A 28 2.30 -15.04 -19.13
C ALA A 28 1.40 -15.00 -17.90
N ILE A 29 1.95 -14.66 -16.74
CA ILE A 29 1.23 -14.50 -15.47
C ILE A 29 0.68 -13.08 -15.42
N ARG A 30 -0.64 -12.93 -15.29
CA ARG A 30 -1.25 -11.59 -15.13
C ARG A 30 -0.98 -11.07 -13.73
N ILE A 31 -0.61 -9.79 -13.63
CA ILE A 31 -0.42 -9.16 -12.33
C ILE A 31 -1.71 -8.44 -11.95
N ALA A 32 -2.30 -8.83 -10.82
CA ALA A 32 -3.59 -8.33 -10.38
C ALA A 32 -4.68 -8.46 -11.47
N GLY A 33 -4.66 -9.57 -12.21
CA GLY A 33 -5.57 -9.88 -13.32
C GLY A 33 -5.47 -8.99 -14.55
N ARG A 34 -4.56 -8.03 -14.58
CA ARG A 34 -4.38 -7.08 -15.68
C ARG A 34 -3.86 -7.75 -16.95
N THR A 35 -4.42 -7.37 -18.08
CA THR A 35 -3.96 -7.80 -19.41
C THR A 35 -2.86 -6.89 -19.97
N ASP A 36 -2.73 -5.68 -19.44
CA ASP A 36 -1.72 -4.69 -19.80
C ASP A 36 -0.47 -4.74 -18.90
N LEU A 37 -0.40 -5.67 -17.95
CA LEU A 37 0.76 -5.92 -17.09
C LEU A 37 0.88 -7.41 -16.78
N VAL A 38 1.91 -8.06 -17.35
CA VAL A 38 2.14 -9.49 -17.17
C VAL A 38 3.61 -9.80 -16.89
N ALA A 39 3.88 -10.99 -16.38
CA ALA A 39 5.22 -11.54 -16.17
C ALA A 39 5.42 -12.79 -17.06
N THR A 40 6.58 -12.92 -17.71
CA THR A 40 6.94 -14.15 -18.46
C THR A 40 7.68 -15.17 -17.62
N THR A 41 8.23 -14.76 -16.48
CA THR A 41 8.93 -15.63 -15.55
C THR A 41 8.43 -15.40 -14.13
N ALA A 42 8.73 -16.33 -13.24
CA ALA A 42 8.51 -16.17 -11.82
C ALA A 42 9.61 -16.89 -11.04
N GLU A 43 9.89 -16.39 -9.86
CA GLU A 43 10.66 -17.09 -8.85
C GLU A 43 9.70 -17.85 -7.94
N LEU A 44 9.82 -19.18 -7.92
CA LEU A 44 9.14 -20.05 -6.96
C LEU A 44 10.06 -20.22 -5.76
N ILE A 45 9.68 -19.60 -4.64
CA ILE A 45 10.46 -19.57 -3.40
C ILE A 45 9.86 -20.54 -2.41
N ARG A 46 10.72 -21.31 -1.76
CA ARG A 46 10.40 -22.33 -0.77
C ARG A 46 11.23 -22.02 0.47
N ARG A 47 10.59 -21.67 1.57
CA ARG A 47 11.21 -21.33 2.86
C ARG A 47 10.92 -22.43 3.87
N PRO A 48 11.86 -23.37 4.09
CA PRO A 48 11.71 -24.39 5.12
C PRO A 48 11.87 -23.75 6.50
N VAL A 49 11.01 -24.12 7.45
CA VAL A 49 11.13 -23.64 8.83
C VAL A 49 12.45 -24.15 9.43
N GLY A 50 13.25 -23.23 9.98
CA GLY A 50 14.53 -23.53 10.62
C GLY A 50 15.71 -23.79 9.67
N ALA A 51 15.53 -23.65 8.35
CA ALA A 51 16.64 -23.74 7.40
C ALA A 51 17.38 -22.40 7.26
N PRO A 52 18.71 -22.40 7.07
CA PRO A 52 19.50 -21.17 7.00
C PRO A 52 19.34 -20.41 5.68
N ARG A 53 18.70 -21.00 4.66
CA ARG A 53 18.55 -20.40 3.33
C ARG A 53 17.24 -20.82 2.66
N ASN A 54 16.64 -19.86 1.96
CA ASN A 54 15.53 -20.08 1.05
C ASN A 54 15.98 -20.88 -0.17
N GLN A 55 15.10 -21.73 -0.70
CA GLN A 55 15.28 -22.41 -1.97
C GLN A 55 14.47 -21.67 -3.03
N ALA A 56 15.13 -21.18 -4.08
CA ALA A 56 14.47 -20.46 -5.17
C ALA A 56 14.72 -21.16 -6.51
N ARG A 57 13.65 -21.32 -7.29
CA ARG A 57 13.70 -21.76 -8.69
C ARG A 57 13.14 -20.66 -9.58
N TYR A 58 13.89 -20.28 -10.61
CA TYR A 58 13.41 -19.38 -11.65
C TYR A 58 12.75 -20.20 -12.75
N LEU A 59 11.47 -19.94 -12.99
CA LEU A 59 10.63 -20.68 -13.91
C LEU A 59 10.03 -19.70 -14.92
N THR A 60 9.85 -20.15 -16.16
CA THR A 60 8.92 -19.51 -17.09
C THR A 60 7.49 -19.61 -16.54
N ALA A 61 6.59 -18.76 -17.03
CA ALA A 61 5.18 -18.82 -16.66
C ALA A 61 4.56 -20.21 -16.94
N SER A 62 4.95 -20.86 -18.05
CA SER A 62 4.45 -22.17 -18.46
C SER A 62 5.00 -23.29 -17.57
N GLU A 63 6.28 -23.22 -17.17
CA GLU A 63 6.86 -24.13 -16.17
C GLU A 63 6.20 -23.95 -14.80
N LEU A 64 5.96 -22.71 -14.35
CA LEU A 64 5.26 -22.45 -13.09
C LEU A 64 3.86 -23.05 -13.10
N ARG A 65 3.11 -22.92 -14.20
CA ARG A 65 1.78 -23.52 -14.34
C ARG A 65 1.82 -25.05 -14.27
N ALA A 66 2.83 -25.66 -14.89
CA ALA A 66 3.04 -27.11 -14.81
C ALA A 66 3.38 -27.54 -13.37
N ASP A 67 4.28 -26.84 -12.68
CA ASP A 67 4.59 -27.08 -11.27
C ASP A 67 3.34 -26.90 -10.38
N ALA A 68 2.55 -25.85 -10.63
CA ALA A 68 1.33 -25.54 -9.90
C ALA A 68 0.22 -26.60 -10.08
N ALA A 69 0.19 -27.32 -11.21
CA ALA A 69 -0.77 -28.41 -11.42
C ALA A 69 -0.61 -29.55 -10.40
N GLY A 70 0.60 -29.74 -9.86
CA GLY A 70 0.90 -30.71 -8.80
C GLY A 70 0.97 -30.12 -7.38
N ASP A 71 0.94 -28.78 -7.24
CA ASP A 71 1.14 -28.07 -5.98
C ASP A 71 -0.01 -27.08 -5.72
N ARG A 72 -0.94 -27.47 -4.84
CA ARG A 72 -2.13 -26.68 -4.50
C ARG A 72 -1.80 -25.28 -3.97
N THR A 73 -0.69 -25.13 -3.25
CA THR A 73 -0.28 -23.84 -2.70
C THR A 73 0.21 -22.92 -3.81
N ALA A 74 1.08 -23.42 -4.69
CA ALA A 74 1.54 -22.67 -5.85
C ALA A 74 0.37 -22.30 -6.80
N ALA A 75 -0.59 -23.21 -7.01
CA ALA A 75 -1.80 -22.93 -7.79
C ALA A 75 -2.66 -21.82 -7.18
N ALA A 76 -2.87 -21.83 -5.85
CA ALA A 76 -3.62 -20.79 -5.17
C ALA A 76 -2.93 -19.42 -5.26
N LEU A 77 -1.61 -19.37 -5.08
CA LEU A 77 -0.82 -18.14 -5.23
C LEU A 77 -0.89 -17.59 -6.64
N LEU A 78 -0.74 -18.46 -7.65
CA LEU A 78 -0.88 -18.07 -9.05
C LEU A 78 -2.28 -17.51 -9.34
N ALA A 79 -3.33 -18.17 -8.86
CA ALA A 79 -4.70 -17.69 -9.02
C ALA A 79 -4.92 -16.31 -8.36
N ARG A 80 -4.32 -16.05 -7.20
CA ARG A 80 -4.39 -14.74 -6.51
C ARG A 80 -3.64 -13.63 -7.25
N HIS A 81 -2.52 -13.95 -7.91
CA HIS A 81 -1.82 -13.04 -8.80
C HIS A 81 -2.70 -12.66 -10.00
N GLU A 82 -3.34 -13.66 -10.62
CA GLU A 82 -4.13 -13.48 -11.84
C GLU A 82 -5.57 -13.00 -11.61
N ALA A 83 -5.99 -12.84 -10.36
CA ALA A 83 -7.30 -12.30 -10.01
C ALA A 83 -7.32 -10.76 -10.12
N PRO A 84 -8.33 -10.16 -10.78
CA PRO A 84 -8.51 -8.71 -10.78
C PRO A 84 -8.77 -8.21 -9.36
N ARG A 85 -8.38 -6.95 -9.09
CA ARG A 85 -8.66 -6.33 -7.79
C ARG A 85 -10.07 -5.73 -7.76
N PRO A 86 -10.88 -6.05 -6.73
CA PRO A 86 -12.23 -5.50 -6.61
C PRO A 86 -12.18 -3.99 -6.39
N PRO A 87 -13.27 -3.26 -6.72
CA PRO A 87 -13.39 -1.85 -6.41
C PRO A 87 -13.31 -1.59 -4.89
N LEU A 88 -12.69 -0.48 -4.51
CA LEU A 88 -12.54 -0.06 -3.11
C LEU A 88 -13.50 1.08 -2.81
N ALA A 89 -14.58 0.83 -2.05
CA ALA A 89 -15.65 1.83 -1.81
C ALA A 89 -16.15 2.50 -3.12
N GLY A 90 -16.36 1.70 -4.16
CA GLY A 90 -16.80 2.18 -5.48
C GLY A 90 -15.68 2.69 -6.40
N LEU A 91 -14.45 2.85 -5.88
CA LEU A 91 -13.29 3.24 -6.66
C LEU A 91 -12.74 2.03 -7.43
N THR A 92 -12.87 2.03 -8.75
CA THR A 92 -12.30 0.96 -9.61
C THR A 92 -10.79 0.86 -9.44
N LEU A 93 -10.25 -0.35 -9.26
CA LEU A 93 -8.82 -0.63 -9.06
C LEU A 93 -8.20 -1.56 -10.12
N ASP A 94 -8.97 -1.94 -11.14
CA ASP A 94 -8.53 -2.84 -12.20
C ASP A 94 -7.99 -2.11 -13.44
N GLU A 95 -7.74 -2.86 -14.52
CA GLU A 95 -7.19 -2.34 -15.77
C GLU A 95 -8.07 -1.28 -16.46
N ALA A 96 -9.35 -1.13 -16.09
CA ALA A 96 -10.21 -0.09 -16.67
C ALA A 96 -9.70 1.33 -16.38
N VAL A 97 -8.96 1.50 -15.28
CA VAL A 97 -8.42 2.81 -14.84
C VAL A 97 -7.01 3.07 -15.36
N ARG A 98 -6.32 2.03 -15.88
CA ARG A 98 -4.99 2.01 -16.53
C ARG A 98 -3.81 2.53 -15.67
N ARG A 99 -4.03 3.44 -14.71
CA ARG A 99 -3.08 3.94 -13.72
C ARG A 99 -3.44 3.49 -12.31
N PRO A 100 -2.47 3.49 -11.39
CA PRO A 100 -2.77 3.47 -9.97
C PRO A 100 -3.63 4.69 -9.57
N ARG A 101 -4.46 4.50 -8.55
CA ARG A 101 -5.16 5.57 -7.86
C ARG A 101 -4.16 6.40 -7.06
N LEU A 102 -4.37 7.71 -7.03
CA LEU A 102 -3.54 8.64 -6.27
C LEU A 102 -4.22 8.94 -4.94
N MET A 103 -3.50 8.68 -3.85
CA MET A 103 -3.89 9.05 -2.50
C MET A 103 -3.05 10.24 -2.06
N GLY A 104 -3.66 11.43 -2.01
CA GLY A 104 -3.02 12.68 -1.61
C GLY A 104 -2.96 12.81 -0.09
N ILE A 105 -1.80 13.15 0.46
CA ILE A 105 -1.57 13.24 1.91
C ILE A 105 -1.99 14.63 2.43
N VAL A 106 -2.88 14.68 3.42
CA VAL A 106 -3.32 15.89 4.10
C VAL A 106 -2.99 15.78 5.60
N ASN A 107 -1.81 16.28 5.98
CA ASN A 107 -1.38 16.27 7.38
C ASN A 107 -1.92 17.48 8.14
N VAL A 108 -2.78 17.26 9.13
CA VAL A 108 -3.37 18.32 9.97
C VAL A 108 -2.57 18.45 11.27
N THR A 109 -1.29 18.83 11.15
CA THR A 109 -0.40 19.05 12.30
C THR A 109 -0.02 20.52 12.44
N PRO A 110 0.26 21.02 13.67
CA PRO A 110 0.63 22.42 13.90
C PRO A 110 1.83 22.89 13.06
N ASP A 111 2.84 22.02 12.90
CA ASP A 111 4.04 22.29 12.11
C ASP A 111 3.77 22.42 10.60
N SER A 112 2.61 21.95 10.12
CA SER A 112 2.25 21.98 8.71
C SER A 112 1.55 23.28 8.29
N PHE A 113 1.00 24.05 9.23
CA PHE A 113 0.14 25.22 8.96
C PHE A 113 0.35 26.34 9.99
N SER A 114 1.59 26.76 10.19
CA SER A 114 2.09 27.51 11.36
C SER A 114 1.51 28.92 11.63
N ASP A 115 0.52 29.42 10.87
CA ASP A 115 0.17 30.85 10.88
C ASP A 115 -1.26 31.19 11.38
N GLY A 116 -2.00 30.27 12.00
CA GLY A 116 -3.30 30.64 12.60
C GLY A 116 -3.95 29.63 13.55
N GLY A 117 -5.02 30.05 14.24
CA GLY A 117 -5.77 29.23 15.22
C GLY A 117 -6.48 28.02 14.60
N ALA A 118 -7.04 27.14 15.44
CA ALA A 118 -7.58 25.83 15.05
C ALA A 118 -8.60 25.83 13.89
N PHE A 119 -9.43 26.88 13.78
CA PHE A 119 -10.36 27.01 12.63
C PHE A 119 -9.64 27.38 11.34
N SER A 120 -8.59 28.20 11.41
CA SER A 120 -7.80 28.55 10.23
C SER A 120 -6.96 27.37 9.74
N SER A 121 -6.48 26.51 10.65
CA SER A 121 -5.74 25.29 10.27
C SER A 121 -6.67 24.26 9.62
N ALA A 122 -7.91 24.11 10.10
CA ALA A 122 -8.91 23.26 9.46
C ALA A 122 -9.28 23.75 8.05
N GLN A 123 -9.57 25.04 7.88
CA GLN A 123 -9.88 25.59 6.55
C GLN A 123 -8.69 25.45 5.58
N THR A 124 -7.47 25.71 6.05
CA THR A 124 -6.26 25.53 5.23
C THR A 124 -6.09 24.08 4.79
N ALA A 125 -6.35 23.11 5.68
CA ALA A 125 -6.31 21.69 5.34
C ALA A 125 -7.41 21.29 4.34
N ILE A 126 -8.61 21.85 4.47
CA ILE A 126 -9.71 21.66 3.50
C ILE A 126 -9.32 22.20 2.13
N ASP A 127 -8.81 23.44 2.07
CA ASP A 127 -8.39 24.09 0.83
C ASP A 127 -7.27 23.30 0.15
N HIS A 128 -6.29 22.84 0.94
CA HIS A 128 -5.22 21.97 0.44
C HIS A 128 -5.77 20.65 -0.10
N ALA A 129 -6.69 20.00 0.61
CA ALA A 129 -7.29 18.74 0.16
C ALA A 129 -8.07 18.90 -1.15
N LEU A 130 -8.84 19.98 -1.30
CA LEU A 130 -9.54 20.30 -2.56
C LEU A 130 -8.55 20.63 -3.69
N GLN A 131 -7.42 21.25 -3.38
CA GLN A 131 -6.33 21.45 -4.35
C GLN A 131 -5.74 20.10 -4.81
N LEU A 132 -5.47 19.16 -3.89
CA LEU A 132 -4.99 17.82 -4.25
C LEU A 132 -6.02 17.06 -5.12
N GLU A 133 -7.32 17.20 -4.84
CA GLU A 133 -8.37 16.66 -5.72
C GLU A 133 -8.30 17.29 -7.12
N ALA A 134 -8.16 18.61 -7.23
CA ALA A 134 -8.03 19.31 -8.50
C ALA A 134 -6.78 18.88 -9.29
N GLU A 135 -5.70 18.54 -8.57
CA GLU A 135 -4.47 17.96 -9.14
C GLU A 135 -4.64 16.48 -9.55
N GLY A 136 -5.74 15.84 -9.14
CA GLY A 136 -6.16 14.53 -9.57
C GLY A 136 -5.99 13.41 -8.55
N ALA A 137 -5.98 13.73 -7.26
CA ALA A 137 -6.11 12.74 -6.19
C ALA A 137 -7.48 12.05 -6.28
N ASP A 138 -7.48 10.72 -6.19
CA ASP A 138 -8.69 9.90 -6.12
C ASP A 138 -9.11 9.65 -4.66
N ILE A 139 -8.15 9.75 -3.73
CA ILE A 139 -8.33 9.59 -2.29
C ILE A 139 -7.60 10.74 -1.58
N LEU A 140 -8.21 11.33 -0.54
CA LEU A 140 -7.63 12.34 0.33
C LEU A 140 -7.39 11.71 1.71
N ASP A 141 -6.14 11.61 2.15
CA ASP A 141 -5.75 10.92 3.38
C ASP A 141 -5.47 11.91 4.50
N ILE A 142 -6.43 12.01 5.44
CA ILE A 142 -6.43 13.00 6.50
C ILE A 142 -5.74 12.40 7.74
N GLY A 143 -4.61 12.97 8.14
CA GLY A 143 -3.85 12.53 9.31
C GLY A 143 -3.69 13.61 10.37
N GLY A 144 -4.12 13.35 11.61
CA GLY A 144 -3.97 14.28 12.75
C GLY A 144 -2.74 14.01 13.62
N GLU A 145 -2.12 12.84 13.49
CA GLU A 145 -0.94 12.41 14.23
C GLU A 145 0.24 12.17 13.29
N SER A 146 1.41 12.72 13.61
CA SER A 146 2.63 12.43 12.84
C SER A 146 3.13 11.03 13.19
N THR A 147 3.25 10.16 12.18
CA THR A 147 3.83 8.82 12.32
C THR A 147 5.31 8.77 11.92
N ARG A 148 5.96 9.94 11.81
CA ARG A 148 7.40 10.03 11.50
C ARG A 148 8.24 9.49 12.66
N PRO A 149 9.42 8.91 12.38
CA PRO A 149 10.34 8.48 13.44
C PRO A 149 10.63 9.60 14.45
N GLY A 150 10.45 9.30 15.73
CA GLY A 150 10.67 10.26 16.83
C GLY A 150 9.50 11.23 17.12
N ALA A 151 8.37 11.13 16.42
CA ALA A 151 7.19 11.94 16.73
C ALA A 151 6.56 11.57 18.09
N HIS A 152 6.02 12.56 18.79
CA HIS A 152 5.27 12.36 20.02
C HIS A 152 3.80 12.00 19.70
N PRO A 153 3.22 10.99 20.37
CA PRO A 153 1.79 10.72 20.26
C PRO A 153 0.95 11.92 20.73
N VAL A 154 -0.18 12.15 20.07
CA VAL A 154 -1.17 13.15 20.49
C VAL A 154 -2.31 12.47 21.24
N SER A 155 -3.07 13.19 22.07
CA SER A 155 -4.24 12.60 22.72
C SER A 155 -5.35 12.30 21.71
N ILE A 156 -6.33 11.47 22.08
CA ILE A 156 -7.51 11.21 21.24
C ILE A 156 -8.26 12.52 20.98
N GLU A 157 -8.45 13.34 22.01
CA GLU A 157 -9.15 14.63 21.93
C GLU A 157 -8.45 15.58 20.97
N GLU A 158 -7.11 15.64 21.04
CA GLU A 158 -6.31 16.49 20.17
C GLU A 158 -6.36 16.03 18.71
N GLU A 159 -6.26 14.72 18.45
CA GLU A 159 -6.38 14.18 17.10
C GLU A 159 -7.78 14.42 16.53
N LEU A 160 -8.83 14.18 17.31
CA LEU A 160 -10.22 14.45 16.91
C LEU A 160 -10.43 15.93 16.57
N ALA A 161 -9.91 16.85 17.41
CA ALA A 161 -10.02 18.28 17.18
C ALA A 161 -9.32 18.74 15.88
N ARG A 162 -8.30 18.01 15.44
CA ARG A 162 -7.60 18.26 14.17
C ARG A 162 -8.38 17.69 12.98
N VAL A 163 -8.80 16.43 13.02
CA VAL A 163 -9.28 15.71 11.82
C VAL A 163 -10.78 15.88 11.56
N ILE A 164 -11.61 15.95 12.61
CA ILE A 164 -13.08 15.94 12.43
C ILE A 164 -13.57 17.17 11.65
N PRO A 165 -13.16 18.42 11.98
CA PRO A 165 -13.60 19.59 11.22
C PRO A 165 -13.21 19.54 9.74
N VAL A 166 -12.07 18.93 9.42
CA VAL A 166 -11.59 18.77 8.04
C VAL A 166 -12.45 17.75 7.30
N ILE A 167 -12.73 16.59 7.91
CA ILE A 167 -13.57 15.55 7.31
C ILE A 167 -14.99 16.07 7.07
N GLU A 168 -15.61 16.70 8.07
CA GLU A 168 -16.95 17.30 7.93
C GLU A 168 -16.96 18.42 6.88
N GLY A 169 -15.88 19.22 6.82
CA GLY A 169 -15.73 20.30 5.86
C GLY A 169 -15.59 19.83 4.41
N LEU A 170 -15.06 18.63 4.19
CA LEU A 170 -14.91 17.97 2.89
C LEU A 170 -16.12 17.12 2.49
N ALA A 171 -16.84 16.56 3.47
CA ALA A 171 -18.01 15.72 3.22
C ALA A 171 -19.04 16.44 2.33
N GLY A 172 -19.35 15.82 1.18
CA GLY A 172 -20.27 16.39 0.18
C GLY A 172 -19.70 17.52 -0.69
N LYS A 173 -18.44 17.94 -0.50
CA LYS A 173 -17.75 18.95 -1.33
C LYS A 173 -16.67 18.40 -2.25
N THR A 174 -16.22 17.17 -2.01
CA THR A 174 -15.23 16.47 -2.83
C THR A 174 -15.84 15.24 -3.50
N LYS A 175 -15.31 14.87 -4.68
CA LYS A 175 -15.57 13.58 -5.33
C LYS A 175 -14.55 12.51 -4.94
N ALA A 176 -13.40 12.92 -4.41
CA ALA A 176 -12.39 11.99 -3.91
C ALA A 176 -12.91 11.28 -2.65
N LEU A 177 -12.48 10.03 -2.46
CA LEU A 177 -12.76 9.34 -1.21
C LEU A 177 -11.94 9.96 -0.08
N ILE A 178 -12.56 10.13 1.08
CA ILE A 178 -11.89 10.61 2.29
C ILE A 178 -11.38 9.40 3.08
N SER A 179 -10.08 9.34 3.34
CA SER A 179 -9.44 8.35 4.20
C SER A 179 -9.03 9.00 5.52
N ILE A 180 -9.16 8.29 6.63
CA ILE A 180 -8.61 8.69 7.93
C ILE A 180 -7.33 7.89 8.21
N ASP A 181 -6.19 8.59 8.35
CA ASP A 181 -4.90 8.03 8.78
C ASP A 181 -4.83 8.07 10.31
N THR A 182 -5.22 6.97 10.96
CA THR A 182 -5.22 6.84 12.42
C THR A 182 -5.08 5.39 12.87
N ARG A 183 -4.54 5.22 14.08
CA ARG A 183 -4.43 3.94 14.78
C ARG A 183 -5.36 3.82 16.00
N LYS A 184 -6.14 4.87 16.31
CA LYS A 184 -6.93 4.97 17.55
C LYS A 184 -8.40 4.67 17.27
N ALA A 185 -8.98 3.75 18.04
CA ALA A 185 -10.33 3.23 17.83
C ALA A 185 -11.39 4.36 17.79
N GLU A 186 -11.35 5.25 18.78
CA GLU A 186 -12.32 6.34 18.87
C GLU A 186 -12.19 7.34 17.70
N VAL A 187 -10.98 7.58 17.20
CA VAL A 187 -10.76 8.44 16.02
C VAL A 187 -11.35 7.80 14.77
N MET A 188 -11.13 6.49 14.56
CA MET A 188 -11.76 5.75 13.44
C MET A 188 -13.29 5.89 13.50
N ARG A 189 -13.89 5.62 14.65
CA ARG A 189 -15.35 5.67 14.84
C ARG A 189 -15.93 7.05 14.51
N ARG A 190 -15.30 8.11 15.02
CA ARG A 190 -15.76 9.49 14.84
C ARG A 190 -15.51 10.00 13.43
N ALA A 191 -14.39 9.64 12.82
CA ALA A 191 -14.07 9.99 11.43
C ALA A 191 -15.07 9.35 10.45
N LEU A 192 -15.40 8.06 10.64
CA LEU A 192 -16.43 7.40 9.82
C LEU A 192 -17.80 8.08 9.98
N ALA A 193 -18.19 8.40 11.22
CA ALA A 193 -19.45 9.12 11.47
C ALA A 193 -19.48 10.53 10.83
N ALA A 194 -18.32 11.18 10.72
CA ALA A 194 -18.14 12.50 10.11
C ALA A 194 -18.13 12.47 8.56
N GLY A 195 -17.99 11.30 7.94
CA GLY A 195 -17.99 11.14 6.47
C GLY A 195 -16.70 10.58 5.87
N ALA A 196 -15.78 10.03 6.67
CA ALA A 196 -14.67 9.25 6.12
C ALA A 196 -15.18 7.94 5.49
N HIS A 197 -14.52 7.52 4.41
CA HIS A 197 -14.88 6.36 3.61
C HIS A 197 -13.94 5.17 3.85
N ILE A 198 -12.67 5.44 4.16
CA ILE A 198 -11.58 4.46 4.29
C ILE A 198 -10.89 4.65 5.65
N ILE A 199 -10.51 3.54 6.30
CA ILE A 199 -9.58 3.55 7.43
C ILE A 199 -8.18 3.22 6.90
N ASN A 200 -7.21 4.10 7.15
CA ASN A 200 -5.80 3.84 6.89
C ASN A 200 -5.07 3.71 8.23
N ASP A 201 -4.66 2.49 8.59
CA ASP A 201 -4.05 2.22 9.89
C ASP A 201 -2.63 1.67 9.75
N VAL A 202 -1.66 2.51 10.15
CA VAL A 202 -0.24 2.16 10.20
C VAL A 202 0.10 1.01 11.18
N ALA A 203 -0.80 0.72 12.12
CA ALA A 203 -0.71 -0.39 13.07
C ALA A 203 -1.60 -1.58 12.66
N ALA A 204 -2.24 -1.54 11.49
CA ALA A 204 -3.07 -2.63 10.95
C ALA A 204 -4.10 -3.20 11.96
N LEU A 205 -4.79 -2.32 12.68
CA LEU A 205 -5.81 -2.63 13.69
C LEU A 205 -5.28 -3.37 14.93
N THR A 206 -3.96 -3.34 15.18
CA THR A 206 -3.37 -3.99 16.37
C THR A 206 -3.03 -3.03 17.51
N TYR A 207 -3.27 -1.73 17.34
CA TYR A 207 -2.95 -0.74 18.38
C TYR A 207 -3.87 -0.86 19.60
N GLU A 208 -5.18 -1.00 19.36
CA GLU A 208 -6.21 -1.23 20.37
C GLU A 208 -7.14 -2.36 19.90
N PRO A 209 -7.58 -3.29 20.77
CA PRO A 209 -8.52 -4.34 20.38
C PRO A 209 -9.79 -3.81 19.71
N ALA A 210 -10.28 -2.65 20.17
CA ALA A 210 -11.48 -2.00 19.63
C ALA A 210 -11.34 -1.54 18.17
N CYS A 211 -10.13 -1.33 17.65
CA CYS A 211 -9.93 -0.96 16.23
C CYS A 211 -10.48 -2.04 15.29
N LEU A 212 -10.26 -3.31 15.63
CA LEU A 212 -10.73 -4.45 14.84
C LEU A 212 -12.26 -4.54 14.86
N GLU A 213 -12.86 -4.34 16.03
CA GLU A 213 -14.32 -4.36 16.21
C GLU A 213 -15.01 -3.24 15.43
N ILE A 214 -14.45 -2.02 15.47
CA ILE A 214 -14.99 -0.86 14.74
C ILE A 214 -14.89 -1.05 13.23
N ALA A 215 -13.74 -1.54 12.75
CA ALA A 215 -13.55 -1.84 11.34
C ALA A 215 -14.55 -2.90 10.85
N ALA A 216 -14.74 -3.97 11.62
CA ALA A 216 -15.70 -5.04 11.32
C ALA A 216 -17.16 -4.57 11.34
N ALA A 217 -17.53 -3.71 12.30
CA ALA A 217 -18.87 -3.15 12.41
C ALA A 217 -19.19 -2.09 11.33
N SER A 218 -18.16 -1.53 10.68
CA SER A 218 -18.31 -0.61 9.56
C SER A 218 -18.38 -1.35 8.21
N ASN A 219 -18.71 -0.61 7.14
CA ASN A 219 -18.51 -1.05 5.74
C ASN A 219 -17.27 -0.42 5.10
N ALA A 220 -16.46 0.32 5.87
CA ALA A 220 -15.30 1.02 5.35
C ALA A 220 -14.22 0.02 4.91
N PRO A 221 -13.56 0.23 3.76
CA PRO A 221 -12.34 -0.46 3.47
C PRO A 221 -11.22 -0.08 4.45
N VAL A 222 -10.28 -1.01 4.65
CA VAL A 222 -9.18 -0.86 5.61
C VAL A 222 -7.85 -1.11 4.91
N ILE A 223 -6.94 -0.16 5.08
CA ILE A 223 -5.54 -0.28 4.65
C ILE A 223 -4.72 -0.75 5.86
N LEU A 224 -4.10 -1.92 5.71
CA LEU A 224 -3.30 -2.59 6.73
C LEU A 224 -1.82 -2.43 6.38
N MET A 225 -1.10 -1.62 7.14
CA MET A 225 0.34 -1.42 6.91
C MET A 225 1.19 -2.35 7.79
N HIS A 226 2.24 -2.90 7.22
CA HIS A 226 3.29 -3.53 8.01
C HIS A 226 4.20 -2.48 8.66
N ALA A 227 4.33 -2.53 9.98
CA ALA A 227 5.37 -1.84 10.75
C ALA A 227 6.00 -2.78 11.79
N GLN A 228 7.32 -2.70 11.98
CA GLN A 228 8.01 -3.40 13.06
C GLN A 228 8.43 -2.40 14.14
N GLY A 229 8.04 -2.66 15.39
CA GLY A 229 8.36 -1.81 16.53
C GLY A 229 7.55 -0.52 16.63
N ASP A 230 7.75 0.20 17.74
CA ASP A 230 7.12 1.50 18.00
C ASP A 230 7.77 2.60 17.12
N PRO A 231 7.02 3.59 16.58
CA PRO A 231 7.58 4.69 15.78
C PRO A 231 8.80 5.40 16.37
N ARG A 232 8.95 5.41 17.69
CA ARG A 232 10.11 5.99 18.39
C ARG A 232 11.37 5.14 18.31
N THR A 233 11.23 3.81 18.26
CA THR A 233 12.35 2.85 18.36
C THR A 233 12.52 1.96 17.13
N MET A 234 11.57 1.95 16.21
CA MET A 234 11.52 1.03 15.07
C MET A 234 12.77 1.05 14.19
N GLN A 235 13.48 2.18 14.13
CA GLN A 235 14.69 2.32 13.32
C GLN A 235 15.99 1.91 14.02
N ALA A 236 15.94 1.52 15.30
CA ALA A 236 17.15 1.29 16.09
C ALA A 236 17.88 -0.02 15.70
N ALA A 237 17.14 -1.12 15.53
CA ALA A 237 17.71 -2.42 15.12
C ALA A 237 16.60 -3.33 14.55
N PRO A 238 16.00 -3.02 13.39
CA PRO A 238 15.03 -3.91 12.79
C PRO A 238 15.74 -5.14 12.21
N GLU A 239 15.36 -6.32 12.71
CA GLU A 239 15.89 -7.61 12.25
C GLU A 239 14.81 -8.35 11.46
N TYR A 240 15.22 -8.85 10.29
CA TYR A 240 14.46 -9.72 9.40
C TYR A 240 15.39 -10.82 8.91
N ASP A 241 14.87 -12.04 8.73
CA ASP A 241 15.60 -13.11 8.05
C ASP A 241 15.58 -12.89 6.54
N ASP A 242 14.41 -12.51 6.02
CA ASP A 242 14.17 -12.10 4.64
C ASP A 242 13.03 -11.08 4.67
N CYS A 243 13.35 -9.79 4.54
CA CYS A 243 12.39 -8.73 4.80
C CYS A 243 11.15 -8.83 3.92
N LEU A 244 11.30 -9.21 2.64
CA LEU A 244 10.18 -9.35 1.73
C LEU A 244 9.24 -10.48 2.15
N LEU A 245 9.79 -11.66 2.48
CA LEU A 245 9.00 -12.82 2.87
C LEU A 245 8.37 -12.65 4.27
N ASP A 246 9.13 -12.11 5.22
CA ASP A 246 8.66 -11.82 6.58
C ASP A 246 7.50 -10.81 6.57
N VAL A 247 7.60 -9.75 5.77
CA VAL A 247 6.52 -8.77 5.60
C VAL A 247 5.30 -9.42 4.93
N CYS A 248 5.50 -10.27 3.92
CA CYS A 248 4.42 -11.00 3.28
C CYS A 248 3.68 -11.92 4.27
N ASP A 249 4.43 -12.67 5.07
CA ASP A 249 3.90 -13.61 6.07
C ASP A 249 3.10 -12.89 7.16
N TRP A 250 3.63 -11.76 7.63
CA TRP A 250 2.97 -10.93 8.64
C TRP A 250 1.67 -10.33 8.09
N LEU A 251 1.70 -9.81 6.86
CA LEU A 251 0.49 -9.26 6.21
C LEU A 251 -0.55 -10.35 5.96
N GLU A 252 -0.16 -11.57 5.55
CA GLU A 252 -1.11 -12.69 5.39
C GLU A 252 -1.77 -13.08 6.72
N ALA A 253 -1.00 -13.14 7.81
CA ALA A 253 -1.54 -13.40 9.13
C ALA A 253 -2.52 -12.30 9.56
N ARG A 254 -2.21 -11.04 9.24
CA ARG A 254 -3.06 -9.90 9.55
C ARG A 254 -4.36 -9.90 8.76
N LEU A 255 -4.31 -10.21 7.46
CA LEU A 255 -5.48 -10.41 6.62
C LEU A 255 -6.37 -11.52 7.20
N THR A 256 -5.79 -12.67 7.54
CA THR A 256 -6.51 -13.81 8.13
C THR A 256 -7.24 -13.42 9.42
N ALA A 257 -6.59 -12.66 10.29
CA ALA A 257 -7.19 -12.23 11.54
C ALA A 257 -8.28 -11.15 11.35
N CYS A 258 -8.22 -10.35 10.27
CA CYS A 258 -9.32 -9.44 9.89
C CYS A 258 -10.53 -10.20 9.31
N GLU A 259 -10.27 -11.21 8.48
CA GLU A 259 -11.33 -12.10 7.94
C GLU A 259 -12.04 -12.86 9.07
N ALA A 260 -11.28 -13.37 10.05
CA ALA A 260 -11.83 -14.04 11.23
C ALA A 260 -12.70 -13.12 12.10
N ALA A 261 -12.44 -11.81 12.08
CA ALA A 261 -13.26 -10.79 12.75
C ALA A 261 -14.47 -10.34 11.92
N GLY A 262 -14.65 -10.88 10.69
CA GLY A 262 -15.79 -10.57 9.83
C GLY A 262 -15.54 -9.45 8.81
N ILE A 263 -14.30 -8.96 8.65
CA ILE A 263 -13.98 -7.98 7.61
C ILE A 263 -13.75 -8.73 6.29
N ALA A 264 -14.61 -8.48 5.30
CA ALA A 264 -14.51 -9.12 4.00
C ALA A 264 -13.18 -8.78 3.30
N ARG A 265 -12.58 -9.77 2.61
CA ARG A 265 -11.26 -9.64 1.97
C ARG A 265 -11.20 -8.54 0.91
N ASP A 266 -12.30 -8.31 0.20
CA ASP A 266 -12.44 -7.26 -0.82
C ASP A 266 -12.46 -5.83 -0.26
N ARG A 267 -12.59 -5.69 1.07
CA ARG A 267 -12.45 -4.43 1.80
C ARG A 267 -11.03 -4.19 2.31
N LEU A 268 -10.12 -5.16 2.18
CA LEU A 268 -8.77 -5.07 2.73
C LEU A 268 -7.77 -4.63 1.64
N VAL A 269 -6.85 -3.75 2.02
CA VAL A 269 -5.69 -3.31 1.23
C VAL A 269 -4.46 -3.50 2.09
N ILE A 270 -3.33 -3.84 1.50
CA ILE A 270 -2.05 -3.94 2.22
C ILE A 270 -1.08 -2.83 1.83
N ASP A 271 -0.24 -2.41 2.78
CA ASP A 271 0.92 -1.55 2.55
C ASP A 271 2.18 -2.20 3.17
N PRO A 272 3.26 -2.43 2.41
CA PRO A 272 4.51 -2.99 2.96
C PRO A 272 5.22 -2.07 3.98
N GLY A 273 4.80 -0.81 4.10
CA GLY A 273 5.26 0.15 5.10
C GLY A 273 6.69 0.59 4.88
N ILE A 274 6.97 1.20 3.73
CA ILE A 274 8.29 1.76 3.41
C ILE A 274 8.70 2.81 4.46
N GLY A 275 9.87 2.59 5.06
CA GLY A 275 10.44 3.43 6.11
C GLY A 275 9.86 3.21 7.50
N PHE A 276 9.09 2.13 7.73
CA PHE A 276 8.55 1.77 9.06
C PHE A 276 9.22 0.49 9.59
N GLY A 277 10.24 0.68 10.43
CA GLY A 277 11.02 -0.40 11.03
C GLY A 277 11.90 -1.15 10.04
N LYS A 278 12.59 -0.43 9.15
CA LYS A 278 13.29 -1.02 7.98
C LYS A 278 14.55 -0.25 7.66
N THR A 279 15.66 -0.98 7.47
CA THR A 279 16.93 -0.42 6.97
C THR A 279 16.80 0.04 5.52
N LEU A 280 17.81 0.73 4.98
CA LEU A 280 17.86 1.06 3.55
C LEU A 280 17.70 -0.20 2.69
N VAL A 281 18.43 -1.27 3.00
CA VAL A 281 18.40 -2.54 2.25
C VAL A 281 17.00 -3.16 2.27
N HIS A 282 16.37 -3.26 3.45
CA HIS A 282 15.00 -3.78 3.59
C HIS A 282 13.97 -3.01 2.74
N ASN A 283 14.08 -1.66 2.70
CA ASN A 283 13.20 -0.85 1.87
C ASN A 283 13.41 -1.13 0.37
N LEU A 284 14.66 -1.32 -0.06
CA LEU A 284 14.98 -1.62 -1.46
C LEU A 284 14.55 -3.04 -1.85
N GLU A 285 14.68 -4.02 -0.97
CA GLU A 285 14.19 -5.39 -1.17
C GLU A 285 12.67 -5.39 -1.40
N LEU A 286 11.92 -4.67 -0.56
CA LEU A 286 10.48 -4.54 -0.72
C LEU A 286 10.10 -3.82 -2.01
N LEU A 287 10.77 -2.71 -2.34
CA LEU A 287 10.52 -1.96 -3.58
C LEU A 287 10.86 -2.79 -4.82
N ALA A 288 11.87 -3.67 -4.77
CA ALA A 288 12.24 -4.55 -5.87
C ALA A 288 11.36 -5.80 -5.99
N GLY A 289 10.61 -6.14 -4.93
CA GLY A 289 9.85 -7.38 -4.81
C GLY A 289 8.35 -7.23 -4.69
N LEU A 290 7.78 -6.05 -4.98
CA LEU A 290 6.35 -5.75 -4.76
C LEU A 290 5.41 -6.77 -5.45
N THR A 291 5.81 -7.33 -6.59
CA THR A 291 5.00 -8.32 -7.31
C THR A 291 4.65 -9.53 -6.47
N LEU A 292 5.52 -9.94 -5.52
CA LEU A 292 5.27 -11.07 -4.61
C LEU A 292 3.99 -10.84 -3.77
N LEU A 293 3.76 -9.61 -3.32
CA LEU A 293 2.65 -9.27 -2.43
C LEU A 293 1.27 -9.42 -3.08
N HIS A 294 1.20 -9.45 -4.42
CA HIS A 294 -0.04 -9.78 -5.13
C HIS A 294 -0.52 -11.23 -4.90
N GLY A 295 0.36 -12.11 -4.41
CA GLY A 295 0.03 -13.45 -3.93
C GLY A 295 -0.86 -13.45 -2.68
N LEU A 296 -1.04 -12.31 -2.03
CA LEU A 296 -2.01 -12.12 -0.95
C LEU A 296 -3.43 -11.87 -1.44
N GLY A 297 -3.62 -11.65 -2.74
CA GLY A 297 -4.95 -11.58 -3.37
C GLY A 297 -5.75 -10.31 -3.09
N VAL A 298 -5.11 -9.27 -2.54
CA VAL A 298 -5.72 -7.97 -2.22
C VAL A 298 -4.98 -6.82 -2.90
N PRO A 299 -5.58 -5.62 -3.03
CA PRO A 299 -4.87 -4.44 -3.53
C PRO A 299 -3.65 -4.09 -2.68
N VAL A 300 -2.65 -3.50 -3.34
CA VAL A 300 -1.41 -3.02 -2.73
C VAL A 300 -1.38 -1.49 -2.82
N LEU A 301 -1.22 -0.85 -1.67
CA LEU A 301 -0.86 0.55 -1.55
C LEU A 301 0.66 0.69 -1.39
N LEU A 302 1.25 1.69 -2.03
CA LEU A 302 2.66 2.04 -1.84
C LEU A 302 2.81 3.50 -1.35
N GLY A 303 3.30 3.66 -0.12
CA GLY A 303 3.67 4.96 0.46
C GLY A 303 5.18 5.20 0.52
N ALA A 304 5.79 5.59 -0.60
CA ALA A 304 7.24 5.86 -0.69
C ALA A 304 7.62 7.36 -0.77
N SER A 305 6.64 8.24 -0.89
CA SER A 305 6.85 9.67 -1.16
C SER A 305 7.66 10.38 -0.06
N ARG A 306 8.73 11.08 -0.47
CA ARG A 306 9.65 11.91 0.34
C ARG A 306 10.37 11.18 1.49
N LYS A 307 10.32 9.85 1.52
CA LYS A 307 10.90 9.01 2.58
C LYS A 307 12.43 9.11 2.62
N SER A 308 13.00 8.78 3.78
CA SER A 308 14.43 8.91 4.08
C SER A 308 15.34 8.09 3.16
N PHE A 309 14.88 6.94 2.64
CA PHE A 309 15.69 6.11 1.73
C PHE A 309 16.13 6.87 0.47
N ILE A 310 15.29 7.76 -0.05
CA ILE A 310 15.64 8.63 -1.18
C ILE A 310 16.79 9.55 -0.79
N GLY A 311 16.73 10.17 0.39
CA GLY A 311 17.80 11.02 0.90
C GLY A 311 19.10 10.26 1.14
N MET A 312 19.02 9.02 1.62
CA MET A 312 20.19 8.16 1.81
C MET A 312 20.89 7.78 0.49
N LEU A 313 20.12 7.57 -0.59
CA LEU A 313 20.67 7.23 -1.91
C LEU A 313 21.20 8.43 -2.70
N THR A 314 20.56 9.60 -2.55
CA THR A 314 20.83 10.78 -3.38
C THR A 314 21.67 11.85 -2.68
N GLY A 315 21.78 11.78 -1.35
CA GLY A 315 22.34 12.84 -0.52
C GLY A 315 21.37 13.98 -0.22
N GLU A 316 20.12 13.94 -0.71
CA GLU A 316 19.13 15.00 -0.49
C GLU A 316 18.58 15.00 0.94
N LYS A 317 18.93 16.04 1.70
CA LYS A 317 18.58 16.18 3.12
C LYS A 317 17.18 16.76 3.34
N ASP A 318 16.70 17.66 2.48
CA ASP A 318 15.37 18.22 2.58
C ASP A 318 14.34 17.28 1.96
N ALA A 319 13.40 16.79 2.77
CA ALA A 319 12.34 15.91 2.31
C ALA A 319 11.49 16.53 1.18
N ARG A 320 11.32 17.86 1.17
CA ARG A 320 10.55 18.58 0.14
C ARG A 320 11.23 18.54 -1.23
N GLN A 321 12.55 18.39 -1.27
CA GLN A 321 13.33 18.32 -2.52
C GLN A 321 13.45 16.89 -3.08
N ARG A 322 12.84 15.90 -2.41
CA ARG A 322 12.87 14.49 -2.84
C ARG A 322 11.81 14.15 -3.88
N VAL A 323 11.16 15.12 -4.52
CA VAL A 323 10.11 14.88 -5.52
C VAL A 323 10.60 13.97 -6.66
N PRO A 324 11.76 14.19 -7.29
CA PRO A 324 12.22 13.32 -8.39
C PRO A 324 12.42 11.86 -7.97
N GLY A 325 13.03 11.62 -6.80
CA GLY A 325 13.18 10.27 -6.25
C GLY A 325 11.85 9.63 -5.83
N SER A 326 10.88 10.45 -5.40
CA SER A 326 9.53 9.99 -5.05
C SER A 326 8.77 9.53 -6.30
N ILE A 327 8.87 10.28 -7.40
CA ILE A 327 8.30 9.91 -8.69
C ILE A 327 8.93 8.62 -9.20
N ALA A 328 10.26 8.48 -9.10
CA ALA A 328 10.94 7.25 -9.50
C ALA A 328 10.41 6.02 -8.73
N ALA A 329 10.24 6.14 -7.41
CA ALA A 329 9.67 5.07 -6.58
C ALA A 329 8.19 4.78 -6.92
N ALA A 330 7.40 5.83 -7.18
CA ALA A 330 6.00 5.71 -7.58
C ALA A 330 5.84 4.97 -8.93
N LEU A 331 6.65 5.31 -9.94
CA LEU A 331 6.66 4.62 -11.23
C LEU A 331 7.15 3.17 -11.12
N ALA A 332 8.12 2.89 -10.23
CA ALA A 332 8.57 1.53 -9.94
C ALA A 332 7.49 0.69 -9.24
N GLY A 333 6.66 1.30 -8.39
CA GLY A 333 5.48 0.65 -7.81
C GLY A 333 4.38 0.40 -8.87
N ALA A 334 4.11 1.41 -9.70
CA ALA A 334 3.13 1.31 -10.79
C ALA A 334 3.50 0.20 -11.80
N SER A 335 4.78 0.09 -12.15
CA SER A 335 5.27 -0.95 -13.07
C SER A 335 5.16 -2.37 -12.51
N GLN A 336 5.05 -2.50 -11.19
CA GLN A 336 4.86 -3.78 -10.49
C GLN A 336 3.41 -4.07 -10.11
N GLY A 337 2.47 -3.18 -10.45
CA GLY A 337 1.03 -3.42 -10.29
C GLY A 337 0.42 -2.87 -9.01
N ALA A 338 1.09 -1.98 -8.27
CA ALA A 338 0.48 -1.28 -7.14
C ALA A 338 -0.82 -0.55 -7.56
N GLN A 339 -1.89 -0.75 -6.81
CA GLN A 339 -3.21 -0.17 -7.12
C GLN A 339 -3.34 1.26 -6.62
N ILE A 340 -2.65 1.60 -5.52
CA ILE A 340 -2.74 2.91 -4.88
C ILE A 340 -1.33 3.44 -4.61
N LEU A 341 -1.08 4.69 -4.96
CA LEU A 341 0.16 5.41 -4.65
C LEU A 341 -0.15 6.55 -3.68
N ARG A 342 0.42 6.49 -2.48
CA ARG A 342 0.26 7.53 -1.45
C ARG A 342 1.38 8.57 -1.57
N VAL A 343 1.02 9.80 -1.93
CA VAL A 343 1.97 10.83 -2.37
C VAL A 343 1.67 12.22 -1.78
N HIS A 344 2.73 13.02 -1.60
CA HIS A 344 2.61 14.45 -1.28
C HIS A 344 2.40 15.29 -2.56
N ASP A 345 3.10 14.93 -3.64
CA ASP A 345 3.20 15.69 -4.89
C ASP A 345 2.24 15.09 -5.94
N VAL A 346 0.94 15.40 -5.82
CA VAL A 346 -0.12 14.76 -6.64
C VAL A 346 -0.01 15.18 -8.10
N ALA A 347 0.11 16.48 -8.39
CA ALA A 347 0.20 17.00 -9.75
C ALA A 347 1.39 16.38 -10.51
N GLU A 348 2.58 16.36 -9.91
CA GLU A 348 3.81 15.84 -10.51
C GLU A 348 3.73 14.33 -10.70
N THR A 349 3.20 13.60 -9.72
CA THR A 349 3.01 12.15 -9.83
C THR A 349 2.00 11.82 -10.93
N ARG A 350 0.90 12.56 -11.03
CA ARG A 350 -0.10 12.40 -12.09
C ARG A 350 0.51 12.67 -13.47
N GLN A 351 1.29 13.75 -13.61
CA GLN A 351 1.98 14.07 -14.85
C GLN A 351 2.91 12.92 -15.26
N ALA A 352 3.72 12.41 -14.33
CA ALA A 352 4.62 11.29 -14.59
C ALA A 352 3.88 10.01 -15.00
N LEU A 353 2.79 9.67 -14.30
CA LEU A 353 1.95 8.52 -14.64
C LEU A 353 1.33 8.66 -16.03
N THR A 354 0.85 9.86 -16.39
CA THR A 354 0.26 10.12 -17.71
C THR A 354 1.26 9.81 -18.83
N VAL A 355 2.51 10.29 -18.69
CA VAL A 355 3.58 9.99 -19.67
C VAL A 355 3.92 8.50 -19.67
N TRP A 356 4.06 7.90 -18.49
CA TRP A 356 4.38 6.48 -18.32
C TRP A 356 3.33 5.56 -18.97
N GLU A 357 2.04 5.85 -18.79
CA GLU A 357 0.94 5.11 -19.41
C GLU A 357 0.96 5.22 -20.94
N ALA A 358 1.15 6.43 -21.47
CA ALA A 358 1.22 6.66 -22.91
C ALA A 358 2.40 5.91 -23.55
N MET A 359 3.57 5.91 -22.88
CA MET A 359 4.75 5.15 -23.31
C MET A 359 4.50 3.65 -23.35
N ARG A 360 3.79 3.09 -22.35
CA ARG A 360 3.47 1.66 -22.30
C ARG A 360 2.55 1.23 -23.43
N ARG A 361 1.62 2.10 -23.84
CA ARG A 361 0.66 1.81 -24.92
C ARG A 361 1.25 2.05 -26.31
N GLY A 362 2.25 2.92 -26.43
CA GLY A 362 2.67 3.46 -27.72
C GLY A 362 1.58 4.31 -28.39
N ALA A 363 0.64 4.84 -27.60
CA ALA A 363 -0.50 5.64 -28.05
C ALA A 363 -0.98 6.57 -26.93
N THR A 364 -1.52 7.73 -27.29
CA THR A 364 -2.10 8.71 -26.35
C THR A 364 -3.38 8.21 -25.71
#